data_AF-A0A1A8NWG1-F1
#
_entry.id   AF-A0A1A8NWG1-F1
#
_cell.length_a   1.000
_cell.length_b   1.000
_cell.length_c   1.000
_cell.angle_alpha   90.00
_cell.angle_beta   90.00
_cell.angle_gamma   90.00
#
_symmetry.space_group_name_H-M   'P 1'
#
loop_
_entity.id
_entity.type
_entity.pdbx_description
1 polymer ?
#
loop_
_entity_poly.entity_id
_entity_poly.type
_entity_poly.pdbx_seq_one_letter_code
_entity_poly.pdbx_strand_id
1 'polypeptide(L)'
;YGGTLQSIAVKLPVMLNKFFQPTEMTSQDFFQRWKQLGAPQQEVQNIFKAKHQMDTDVTKAKLLGFGVALLDGVDPNPANFVGAGIIHTKSTQVGCLLRLEPNAQAQMYRLTLRTSKDSVSRRLSELLSEQF
;
A
#
# COMPACT_ATOMS: atom_id res chain seq x y z
N TYR A 1 28.92 13.35 -41.72
CA TYR A 1 28.30 13.14 -40.40
C TYR A 1 27.28 12.01 -40.54
N GLY A 2 27.65 10.79 -40.15
CA GLY A 2 26.76 9.63 -40.20
C GLY A 2 25.90 9.57 -38.95
N GLY A 3 24.58 9.75 -39.09
CA GLY A 3 23.65 9.61 -37.97
C GLY A 3 23.52 8.14 -37.58
N THR A 4 23.97 7.80 -36.37
CA THR A 4 23.74 6.48 -35.79
C THR A 4 22.32 6.37 -35.25
N LEU A 5 21.64 5.27 -35.58
CA LEU A 5 20.31 4.98 -35.06
C LEU A 5 20.40 4.72 -33.55
N GLN A 6 19.61 5.44 -32.76
CA GLN A 6 19.54 5.29 -31.31
C GLN A 6 18.25 4.56 -30.94
N SER A 7 18.34 3.64 -29.99
CA SER A 7 17.20 2.91 -29.44
C SER A 7 17.23 2.99 -27.92
N ILE A 8 16.10 3.34 -27.31
CA ILE A 8 15.94 3.47 -25.86
C ILE A 8 14.71 2.64 -25.46
N ALA A 9 14.90 1.74 -24.49
CA ALA A 9 13.81 0.97 -23.89
C ALA A 9 13.59 1.44 -22.44
N VAL A 10 12.36 1.83 -22.11
CA VAL A 10 11.96 2.27 -20.76
C VAL A 10 10.70 1.53 -20.30
N LYS A 11 10.61 1.26 -19.00
CA LYS A 11 9.39 0.71 -18.40
C LYS A 11 8.35 1.81 -18.25
N LEU A 12 7.13 1.58 -18.75
CA LEU A 12 6.01 2.48 -18.50
C LEU A 12 5.48 2.29 -17.08
N PRO A 13 5.12 3.37 -16.35
CA PRO A 13 4.69 3.32 -14.96
C PRO A 13 3.21 2.90 -14.81
N VAL A 14 2.82 1.80 -15.45
CA VAL A 14 1.48 1.21 -15.31
C VAL A 14 1.55 0.13 -14.23
N MET A 15 1.16 0.50 -13.02
CA MET A 15 1.26 -0.34 -11.82
C MET A 15 -0.13 -0.70 -11.28
N LEU A 16 -0.23 -1.80 -10.55
CA LEU A 16 -1.50 -2.32 -10.03
C LEU A 16 -2.25 -1.30 -9.16
N ASN A 17 -1.53 -0.51 -8.37
CA ASN A 17 -2.11 0.49 -7.48
C ASN A 17 -2.79 1.66 -8.23
N LYS A 18 -2.55 1.83 -9.53
CA LYS A 18 -3.25 2.84 -10.34
C LYS A 18 -4.74 2.54 -10.57
N PHE A 19 -5.19 1.34 -10.22
CA PHE A 19 -6.58 0.91 -10.36
C PHE A 19 -7.32 0.85 -9.02
N PHE A 20 -6.78 1.53 -8.01
CA PHE A 20 -7.46 1.68 -6.73
C PHE A 20 -8.65 2.64 -6.84
N GLN A 21 -9.74 2.24 -6.20
CA GLN A 21 -10.79 3.14 -5.73
C GLN A 21 -10.64 3.26 -4.21
N PRO A 22 -10.34 4.48 -3.68
CA PRO A 22 -10.34 4.74 -2.24
C PRO A 22 -11.66 4.34 -1.60
N THR A 23 -11.63 3.73 -0.42
CA THR A 23 -12.86 3.31 0.27
C THR A 23 -12.84 3.78 1.72
N GLU A 24 -13.64 4.81 2.01
CA GLU A 24 -13.90 5.26 3.38
C GLU A 24 -14.74 4.22 4.12
N MET A 25 -14.46 4.02 5.40
CA MET A 25 -15.25 3.16 6.29
C MET A 25 -14.99 3.49 7.76
N THR A 26 -15.88 3.04 8.63
CA THR A 26 -15.70 3.21 10.08
C THR A 26 -14.61 2.27 10.62
N SER A 27 -14.05 2.59 11.80
CA SER A 27 -13.10 1.70 12.49
C SER A 27 -13.71 0.31 12.73
N GLN A 28 -15.00 0.24 13.06
CA GLN A 28 -15.71 -1.02 13.27
C GLN A 28 -15.72 -1.87 12.00
N ASP A 29 -16.10 -1.28 10.86
CA ASP A 29 -16.14 -1.98 9.58
C ASP A 29 -14.75 -2.43 9.14
N PHE A 30 -13.73 -1.58 9.35
CA PHE A 30 -12.35 -1.92 9.06
C PHE A 30 -11.92 -3.16 9.84
N PHE A 31 -12.10 -3.19 11.16
CA PHE A 31 -11.69 -4.33 11.98
C PHE A 31 -12.49 -5.60 11.67
N GLN A 32 -13.77 -5.47 11.32
CA GLN A 32 -14.57 -6.62 10.88
C GLN A 32 -13.98 -7.24 9.60
N ARG A 33 -13.69 -6.42 8.58
CA ARG A 33 -13.08 -6.88 7.32
C ARG A 33 -11.64 -7.37 7.53
N TRP A 34 -10.87 -6.69 8.37
CA TRP A 34 -9.50 -7.07 8.71
C TRP A 34 -9.45 -8.48 9.30
N LYS A 35 -10.35 -8.80 10.24
CA LYS A 35 -10.47 -10.13 10.85
C LYS A 35 -10.92 -11.20 9.84
N GLN A 36 -11.80 -10.85 8.90
CA GLN A 36 -12.22 -11.77 7.83
C GLN A 36 -11.07 -12.14 6.90
N LEU A 37 -10.12 -11.22 6.65
CA LEU A 37 -8.93 -11.45 5.84
C LEU A 37 -7.73 -11.96 6.67
N GLY A 38 -7.97 -12.94 7.55
CA GLY A 38 -6.97 -13.41 8.51
C GLY A 38 -6.19 -14.67 8.10
N ALA A 39 -6.48 -15.26 6.93
CA ALA A 39 -5.80 -16.49 6.51
C ALA A 39 -4.32 -16.20 6.14
N PRO A 40 -3.37 -17.13 6.40
CA PRO A 40 -1.95 -16.90 6.13
C PRO A 40 -1.63 -16.46 4.69
N GLN A 41 -2.38 -16.94 3.70
CA GLN A 41 -2.22 -16.56 2.29
C GLN A 41 -2.84 -15.20 1.93
N GLN A 42 -3.63 -14.58 2.81
CA GLN A 42 -4.28 -13.30 2.57
C GLN A 42 -3.50 -12.13 3.18
N GLU A 43 -2.60 -12.43 4.12
CA GLU A 43 -1.74 -11.47 4.79
C GLU A 43 -0.32 -11.49 4.21
N VAL A 44 0.21 -10.31 3.92
CA VAL A 44 1.63 -10.09 3.67
C VAL A 44 2.12 -9.05 4.64
N GLN A 45 3.16 -9.38 5.39
CA GLN A 45 3.87 -8.44 6.25
C GLN A 45 5.29 -8.22 5.73
N ASN A 46 5.70 -6.96 5.63
CA ASN A 46 7.03 -6.57 5.20
C ASN A 46 7.61 -5.57 6.20
N ILE A 47 8.77 -5.92 6.76
CA ILE A 47 9.54 -5.04 7.65
C ILE A 47 10.77 -4.57 6.86
N PHE A 48 10.90 -3.26 6.66
CA PHE A 48 11.95 -2.71 5.81
C PHE A 48 12.48 -1.39 6.37
N LYS A 49 13.73 -1.07 6.02
CA LYS A 49 14.39 0.17 6.42
C LYS A 49 13.84 1.34 5.60
N ALA A 50 13.60 2.48 6.25
CA ALA A 50 13.21 3.71 5.59
C ALA A 50 14.33 4.20 4.65
N LYS A 51 13.98 4.51 3.39
CA LYS A 51 14.88 5.15 2.42
C LYS A 51 14.87 6.67 2.56
N HIS A 52 13.80 7.22 3.12
CA HIS A 52 13.60 8.63 3.32
C HIS A 52 13.29 8.96 4.78
N GLN A 53 13.39 10.24 5.15
CA GLN A 53 12.97 10.69 6.48
C GLN A 53 11.49 10.35 6.71
N MET A 54 11.18 9.86 7.91
CA MET A 54 9.84 9.42 8.30
C MET A 54 8.96 10.62 8.68
N ASP A 55 8.65 11.46 7.69
CA ASP A 55 7.75 12.61 7.84
C ASP A 55 6.28 12.18 7.68
N THR A 56 5.44 12.62 8.61
CA THR A 56 4.02 12.24 8.69
C THR A 56 3.22 12.71 7.48
N ASP A 57 3.40 13.97 7.07
CA ASP A 57 2.60 14.56 5.99
C ASP A 57 3.03 14.01 4.63
N VAL A 58 4.34 13.80 4.44
CA VAL A 58 4.88 13.10 3.27
C VAL A 58 4.37 11.66 3.22
N THR A 59 4.30 10.97 4.35
CA THR A 59 3.77 9.60 4.42
C THR A 59 2.29 9.55 4.04
N LYS A 60 1.48 10.47 4.57
CA LYS A 60 0.07 10.60 4.18
C LYS A 60 -0.09 10.87 2.68
N ALA A 61 0.68 11.82 2.14
CA ALA A 61 0.65 12.15 0.72
C ALA A 61 1.04 10.95 -0.17
N LYS A 62 2.06 10.17 0.24
CA LYS A 62 2.45 8.92 -0.46
C LYS A 62 1.34 7.87 -0.44
N LEU A 63 0.67 7.67 0.69
CA LEU A 63 -0.43 6.70 0.82
C LEU A 63 -1.66 7.12 0.00
N LEU A 64 -2.05 8.39 0.05
CA LEU A 64 -3.12 8.95 -0.78
C LEU A 64 -2.78 8.84 -2.27
N GLY A 65 -1.55 9.21 -2.65
CA GLY A 65 -1.05 9.09 -4.03
C GLY A 65 -0.89 7.64 -4.51
N PHE A 66 -0.80 6.68 -3.58
CA PHE A 66 -0.83 5.25 -3.87
C PHE A 66 -2.23 4.78 -4.27
N GLY A 67 -3.28 5.47 -3.83
CA GLY A 67 -4.68 5.28 -4.24
C GLY A 67 -5.64 4.81 -3.14
N VAL A 68 -5.18 4.69 -1.88
CA VAL A 68 -6.05 4.26 -0.77
C VAL A 68 -6.72 5.45 -0.09
N ALA A 69 -7.86 5.22 0.54
CA ALA A 69 -8.37 6.11 1.57
C ALA A 69 -7.50 5.98 2.82
N LEU A 70 -7.27 7.08 3.54
CA LEU A 70 -6.62 7.08 4.84
C LEU A 70 -7.69 7.18 5.93
N LEU A 71 -7.72 6.19 6.81
CA LEU A 71 -8.75 6.06 7.82
C LEU A 71 -8.21 6.57 9.17
N ASP A 72 -8.70 7.72 9.61
CA ASP A 72 -8.31 8.32 10.89
C ASP A 72 -8.94 7.59 12.09
N GLY A 73 -8.18 7.44 13.18
CA GLY A 73 -8.68 6.88 14.44
C GLY A 73 -9.02 5.38 14.40
N VAL A 74 -8.57 4.65 13.39
CA VAL A 74 -8.75 3.19 13.32
C VAL A 74 -7.71 2.46 14.18
N ASP A 75 -6.44 2.80 14.04
CA ASP A 75 -5.40 2.28 14.93
C ASP A 75 -5.37 3.09 16.24
N PRO A 76 -5.33 2.44 17.42
CA PRO A 76 -5.18 3.16 18.68
C PRO A 76 -3.84 3.92 18.79
N ASN A 77 -2.80 3.51 18.05
CA ASN A 77 -1.56 4.25 17.95
C ASN A 77 -1.68 5.33 16.84
N PRO A 78 -1.69 6.63 17.19
CA PRO A 78 -1.86 7.71 16.21
C PRO A 78 -0.66 7.87 15.26
N ALA A 79 0.49 7.23 15.56
CA ALA A 79 1.64 7.22 14.66
C ALA A 79 1.49 6.21 13.50
N ASN A 80 0.56 5.27 13.62
CA ASN A 80 0.30 4.28 12.58
C ASN A 80 -0.68 4.82 11.55
N PHE A 81 -0.53 4.38 10.30
CA PHE A 81 -1.44 4.72 9.22
C PHE A 81 -2.27 3.50 8.84
N VAL A 82 -3.57 3.72 8.69
CA VAL A 82 -4.50 2.70 8.22
C VAL A 82 -5.08 3.16 6.90
N GLY A 83 -5.12 2.27 5.92
CA GLY A 83 -5.70 2.57 4.62
C GLY A 83 -6.57 1.47 4.09
N ALA A 84 -7.53 1.85 3.26
CA ALA A 84 -8.45 0.93 2.61
C ALA A 84 -8.78 1.36 1.18
N GLY A 85 -8.99 0.37 0.32
CA GLY A 85 -9.42 0.60 -1.05
C GLY A 85 -9.78 -0.70 -1.74
N ILE A 86 -10.33 -0.57 -2.94
CA ILE A 86 -10.67 -1.70 -3.80
C ILE A 86 -9.88 -1.56 -5.10
N ILE A 87 -9.17 -2.61 -5.50
CA ILE A 87 -8.60 -2.67 -6.85
C ILE A 87 -9.67 -3.16 -7.81
N HIS A 88 -9.89 -2.39 -8.86
CA HIS A 88 -10.81 -2.74 -9.93
C HIS A 88 -10.06 -3.29 -11.13
N THR A 89 -10.39 -4.51 -11.51
CA THR A 89 -9.99 -5.10 -12.81
C THR A 89 -11.25 -5.44 -13.60
N LYS A 90 -11.10 -5.74 -14.89
CA LYS A 90 -12.23 -6.08 -15.75
C LYS A 90 -13.08 -7.25 -15.21
N SER A 91 -12.44 -8.25 -14.60
CA SER A 91 -13.11 -9.48 -14.16
C SER A 91 -13.27 -9.62 -12.65
N THR A 92 -12.51 -8.86 -11.85
CA THR A 92 -12.46 -9.04 -10.40
C THR A 92 -12.27 -7.72 -9.65
N GLN A 93 -12.84 -7.66 -8.46
CA GLN A 93 -12.60 -6.59 -7.48
C GLN A 93 -11.89 -7.19 -6.28
N VAL A 94 -10.85 -6.52 -5.79
CA VAL A 94 -10.05 -6.99 -4.67
C VAL A 94 -10.03 -5.94 -3.58
N GLY A 95 -10.75 -6.19 -2.49
CA GLY A 95 -10.70 -5.37 -1.29
C GLY A 95 -9.32 -5.48 -0.65
N CYS A 96 -8.72 -4.33 -0.36
CA CYS A 96 -7.38 -4.22 0.19
C CYS A 96 -7.43 -3.36 1.46
N LEU A 97 -6.87 -3.89 2.53
CA LEU A 97 -6.67 -3.20 3.79
C LEU A 97 -5.17 -3.15 4.06
N LEU A 98 -4.67 -2.01 4.54
CA LEU A 98 -3.28 -1.86 4.90
C LEU A 98 -3.12 -1.20 6.27
N ARG A 99 -2.03 -1.56 6.93
CA ARG A 99 -1.55 -0.95 8.16
C ARG A 99 -0.06 -0.70 8.01
N LEU A 100 0.36 0.56 8.10
CA LEU A 100 1.76 0.96 8.08
C LEU A 100 2.15 1.46 9.47
N GLU A 101 3.17 0.84 10.05
CA GLU A 101 3.62 1.11 11.41
C GLU A 101 5.07 1.65 11.36
N PRO A 102 5.26 2.97 11.48
CA PRO A 102 6.57 3.60 11.54
C PRO A 102 7.29 3.31 12.87
N ASN A 103 8.57 2.95 12.82
CA ASN A 103 9.48 2.96 13.96
C ASN A 103 10.61 3.98 13.70
N ALA A 104 10.42 5.20 14.21
CA ALA A 104 11.36 6.31 14.02
C ALA A 104 12.74 6.05 14.67
N GLN A 105 12.79 5.34 15.80
CA GLN A 105 14.06 5.03 16.48
C GLN A 105 14.91 4.06 15.66
N ALA A 106 14.28 3.03 15.10
CA ALA A 106 14.97 2.02 14.28
C ALA A 106 15.09 2.42 12.81
N GLN A 107 14.45 3.52 12.38
CA GLN A 107 14.31 3.91 10.97
C GLN A 107 13.75 2.77 10.11
N MET A 108 12.72 2.09 10.61
CA MET A 108 12.06 0.98 9.93
C MET A 108 10.56 1.18 9.84
N TYR A 109 9.93 0.56 8.85
CA TYR A 109 8.49 0.42 8.73
C TYR A 109 8.11 -1.04 8.85
N ARG A 110 6.95 -1.32 9.46
CA ARG A 110 6.23 -2.57 9.30
C ARG A 110 4.96 -2.30 8.51
N LEU A 111 4.91 -2.80 7.28
CA LEU A 111 3.73 -2.76 6.42
C LEU A 111 3.01 -4.11 6.52
N THR A 112 1.72 -4.09 6.84
CA THR A 112 0.85 -5.26 6.75
C THR A 112 -0.25 -4.99 5.73
N LEU A 113 -0.39 -5.87 4.75
CA LEU A 113 -1.42 -5.85 3.72
C LEU A 113 -2.29 -7.09 3.84
N ARG A 114 -3.61 -6.89 3.89
CA ARG A 114 -4.59 -7.96 3.85
C ARG A 114 -5.52 -7.75 2.66
N THR A 115 -5.59 -8.73 1.77
CA THR A 115 -6.45 -8.68 0.58
C THR A 115 -7.11 -10.02 0.33
N SER A 116 -8.18 -10.05 -0.47
CA SER A 116 -8.83 -11.32 -0.84
C SER A 116 -8.01 -12.18 -1.81
N LYS A 117 -6.86 -11.70 -2.30
CA LYS A 117 -6.01 -12.40 -3.28
C LYS A 117 -4.52 -12.22 -2.97
N ASP A 118 -3.87 -13.30 -2.54
CA ASP A 118 -2.44 -13.39 -2.20
C ASP A 118 -1.49 -12.61 -3.13
N SER A 119 -1.60 -12.82 -4.44
CA SER A 119 -0.74 -12.16 -5.43
C SER A 119 -0.90 -10.64 -5.46
N VAL A 120 -2.08 -10.13 -5.11
CA VAL A 120 -2.32 -8.69 -4.94
C VAL A 120 -1.64 -8.19 -3.67
N SER A 121 -1.80 -8.88 -2.54
CA SER A 121 -1.12 -8.52 -1.28
C SER A 121 0.39 -8.39 -1.46
N ARG A 122 1.03 -9.38 -2.11
CA ARG A 122 2.49 -9.36 -2.36
C ARG A 122 2.88 -8.20 -3.27
N ARG A 123 2.18 -8.02 -4.40
CA ARG A 123 2.54 -6.99 -5.37
C ARG A 123 2.39 -5.58 -4.80
N LEU A 124 1.33 -5.34 -4.01
CA LEU A 124 1.15 -4.06 -3.33
C LEU A 124 2.20 -3.81 -2.26
N SER A 125 2.59 -4.85 -1.52
CA SER A 125 3.66 -4.76 -0.50
C SER A 125 4.98 -4.33 -1.13
N GLU A 126 5.37 -4.95 -2.24
CA GLU A 126 6.57 -4.56 -3.00
C GLU A 126 6.50 -3.09 -3.44
N LEU A 127 5.44 -2.71 -4.17
CA LEU A 127 5.30 -1.37 -4.72
C LEU A 127 5.29 -0.27 -3.64
N LEU A 128 4.59 -0.53 -2.52
CA LEU A 128 4.44 0.45 -1.46
C LEU A 128 5.71 0.57 -0.62
N SER A 129 6.36 -0.55 -0.29
CA SER A 129 7.63 -0.54 0.45
C SER A 129 8.73 0.22 -0.28
N GLU A 130 8.70 0.24 -1.61
CA GLU A 130 9.70 0.98 -2.38
C GLU A 130 9.60 2.50 -2.24
N GLN A 131 8.44 3.02 -1.81
CA GLN A 131 8.17 4.46 -1.69
C GLN A 131 8.70 5.09 -0.40
N PHE A 132 9.14 4.29 0.57
CA PHE A 132 9.41 4.75 1.95
C PHE A 132 10.88 4.62 2.33
#